data_AF-A0A3D2RWA0-F1
#
_entry.id   AF-A0A3D2RWA0-F1
#
_cell.length_a   1.000
_cell.length_b   1.000
_cell.length_c   1.000
_cell.angle_alpha   90.00
_cell.angle_beta   90.00
_cell.angle_gamma   90.00
#
_symmetry.space_group_name_H-M   'P 1'
#
loop_
_entity.id
_entity.type
_entity.pdbx_description
1 polymer ?
#
loop_
_entity_poly.entity_id
_entity_poly.type
_entity_poly.pdbx_seq_one_letter_code
_entity_poly.pdbx_strand_id
1 'polypeptide(L)'
;MANNRSTDLPQPTRDLNTATANLNEFGYCLVTDALSSIETDTLRTRLIEQALAEKQKGLAFEDGGPQQNWGDFRDTEGQLRPQSFTEDGGGRNQRVWMLINKGEIFQRVLFKPTVRQLVEHVLGEHYLLSSHTANIAKPGGVSMDLHTDQWWMPTPTRR
;
A
#
# COMPACT_ATOMS: atom_id res chain seq x y z
N MET A 1 -30.88 -11.24 -17.26
CA MET A 1 -31.10 -9.94 -16.61
C MET A 1 -29.76 -9.47 -16.08
N ALA A 2 -29.19 -8.40 -16.63
CA ALA A 2 -27.92 -7.86 -16.16
C ALA A 2 -28.17 -7.21 -14.79
N ASN A 3 -27.55 -7.75 -13.75
CA ASN A 3 -27.72 -7.27 -12.38
C ASN A 3 -27.04 -5.91 -12.25
N ASN A 4 -27.81 -4.87 -11.88
CA ASN A 4 -27.39 -3.47 -11.83
C ASN A 4 -26.51 -3.19 -10.59
N ARG A 5 -25.44 -3.98 -10.37
CA ARG A 5 -24.59 -3.91 -9.16
C ARG A 5 -23.71 -2.67 -9.06
N SER A 6 -23.70 -1.80 -10.06
CA SER A 6 -22.87 -0.59 -10.04
C SER A 6 -23.30 0.41 -8.95
N THR A 7 -24.55 0.34 -8.48
CA THR A 7 -25.06 1.15 -7.37
C THR A 7 -24.90 0.49 -5.99
N ASP A 8 -24.49 -0.78 -5.94
CA ASP A 8 -24.39 -1.56 -4.70
C ASP A 8 -22.98 -1.59 -4.12
N LEU A 9 -21.99 -0.94 -4.74
CA LEU A 9 -20.63 -0.89 -4.21
C LEU A 9 -20.50 0.20 -3.13
N PRO A 10 -19.61 0.01 -2.13
CA PRO A 10 -19.27 1.03 -1.15
C PRO A 10 -19.02 2.39 -1.79
N GLN A 11 -19.79 3.39 -1.38
CA GLN A 11 -19.58 4.78 -1.80
C GLN A 11 -18.66 5.50 -0.80
N PRO A 12 -17.88 6.51 -1.25
CA PRO A 12 -17.10 7.36 -0.37
C PRO A 12 -17.98 8.01 0.72
N THR A 13 -17.60 7.85 1.98
CA THR A 13 -18.34 8.38 3.13
C THR A 13 -17.42 9.01 4.17
N ARG A 14 -17.96 9.95 4.95
CA ARG A 14 -17.31 10.48 6.17
C ARG A 14 -17.81 9.79 7.45
N ASP A 15 -18.90 9.04 7.36
CA ASP A 15 -19.48 8.32 8.49
C ASP A 15 -18.77 6.97 8.69
N LEU A 16 -18.08 6.82 9.82
CA LEU A 16 -17.34 5.62 10.15
C LEU A 16 -18.25 4.42 10.43
N ASN A 17 -19.51 4.62 10.82
CA ASN A 17 -20.47 3.52 10.96
C ASN A 17 -20.79 2.93 9.58
N THR A 18 -21.07 3.79 8.61
CA THR A 18 -21.25 3.38 7.20
C THR A 18 -19.99 2.71 6.65
N ALA A 19 -18.80 3.27 6.90
CA ALA A 19 -17.54 2.66 6.46
C ALA A 19 -17.31 1.27 7.07
N THR A 20 -17.64 1.11 8.36
CA THR A 20 -17.58 -0.17 9.07
C THR A 20 -18.57 -1.20 8.52
N ALA A 21 -19.81 -0.79 8.24
CA ALA A 21 -20.80 -1.64 7.58
C ALA A 21 -20.31 -2.10 6.20
N ASN A 22 -19.73 -1.19 5.41
CA ASN A 22 -19.14 -1.50 4.10
C ASN A 22 -17.97 -2.50 4.22
N LEU A 23 -17.09 -2.36 5.22
CA LEU A 23 -16.03 -3.33 5.48
C LEU A 23 -16.59 -4.73 5.73
N ASN A 24 -17.66 -4.84 6.53
CA ASN A 24 -18.27 -6.13 6.86
C ASN A 24 -18.94 -6.78 5.65
N GLU A 25 -19.60 -6.00 4.80
CA GLU A 25 -20.37 -6.51 3.66
C GLU A 25 -19.49 -6.79 2.43
N PHE A 26 -18.57 -5.88 2.11
CA PHE A 26 -17.82 -5.90 0.84
C PHE A 26 -16.34 -6.25 1.00
N GLY A 27 -15.83 -6.27 2.24
CA GLY A 27 -14.40 -6.45 2.53
C GLY A 27 -13.54 -5.20 2.29
N TYR A 28 -14.12 -4.07 1.91
CA TYR A 28 -13.45 -2.78 1.76
C TYR A 28 -14.43 -1.61 2.00
N CYS A 29 -13.90 -0.42 2.28
CA CYS A 29 -14.67 0.82 2.34
C CYS A 29 -13.89 1.99 1.74
N LEU A 30 -14.59 3.10 1.47
CA LEU A 30 -14.00 4.35 0.97
C LEU A 30 -14.30 5.47 1.96
N VAL A 31 -13.25 6.03 2.58
CA VAL A 31 -13.38 7.15 3.52
C VAL A 31 -13.03 8.45 2.81
N THR A 32 -14.01 9.34 2.66
CA THR A 32 -13.81 10.66 2.09
C THR A 32 -13.01 11.53 3.06
N ASP A 33 -12.06 12.31 2.53
CA ASP A 33 -11.26 13.26 3.31
C ASP A 33 -10.50 12.61 4.47
N ALA A 34 -10.03 11.37 4.25
CA ALA A 34 -9.19 10.66 5.21
C ALA A 34 -7.93 11.45 5.59
N LEU A 35 -7.44 12.30 4.68
CA LEU A 35 -6.38 13.28 4.89
C LEU A 35 -6.87 14.67 4.47
N SER A 36 -6.47 15.70 5.20
CA SER A 36 -6.64 17.09 4.76
C SER A 36 -5.73 17.41 3.57
N SER A 37 -6.00 18.50 2.85
CA SER A 37 -5.12 18.98 1.77
C SER A 37 -3.69 19.24 2.28
N ILE A 38 -3.57 19.90 3.43
CA ILE A 38 -2.28 20.19 4.08
C ILE A 38 -1.51 18.91 4.41
N GLU A 39 -2.18 17.91 5.00
CA GLU A 39 -1.56 16.62 5.29
C GLU A 39 -1.13 15.89 4.01
N THR A 40 -1.98 15.94 2.98
CA THR A 40 -1.72 15.30 1.68
C THR A 40 -0.50 15.93 1.01
N ASP A 41 -0.40 17.26 0.98
CA ASP A 41 0.72 17.98 0.38
C ASP A 41 2.02 17.75 1.18
N THR A 42 1.93 17.78 2.51
CA THR A 42 3.07 17.49 3.39
C THR A 42 3.57 16.06 3.20
N LEU A 43 2.65 15.08 3.15
CA LEU A 43 2.96 13.67 2.97
C LEU A 43 3.63 13.43 1.63
N ARG A 44 3.05 14.00 0.55
CA ARG A 44 3.60 13.92 -0.80
C ARG A 44 5.00 14.52 -0.85
N THR A 45 5.18 15.72 -0.32
CA THR A 45 6.47 16.43 -0.34
C THR A 45 7.55 15.60 0.33
N ARG A 46 7.28 15.15 1.57
CA ARG A 46 8.23 14.35 2.33
C ARG A 46 8.55 13.00 1.67
N LEU A 47 7.54 12.35 1.07
CA LEU A 47 7.73 11.09 0.34
C LEU A 47 8.64 11.28 -0.87
N ILE A 48 8.42 12.34 -1.66
CA ILE A 48 9.23 12.63 -2.85
C ILE A 48 10.67 12.97 -2.46
N GLU A 49 10.89 13.80 -1.45
CA GLU A 49 12.24 14.10 -0.94
C GLU A 49 12.98 12.83 -0.53
N GLN A 50 12.31 11.94 0.20
CA GLN A 50 12.89 10.68 0.65
C GLN A 50 13.21 9.74 -0.52
N ALA A 51 12.30 9.62 -1.48
CA ALA A 51 12.50 8.80 -2.67
C ALA A 51 13.69 9.29 -3.53
N LEU A 52 13.80 10.61 -3.70
CA LEU A 52 14.93 11.24 -4.41
C LEU A 52 16.25 11.00 -3.67
N ALA A 53 16.27 11.15 -2.35
CA ALA A 53 17.47 10.90 -1.54
C ALA A 53 17.94 9.43 -1.63
N GLU A 54 17.01 8.48 -1.66
CA GLU A 54 17.34 7.05 -1.84
C GLU A 54 17.95 6.76 -3.19
N LYS A 55 17.42 7.36 -4.27
CA LYS A 55 18.01 7.26 -5.61
C LYS A 55 19.43 7.84 -5.64
N GLN A 56 19.61 9.05 -5.12
CA GLN A 56 20.92 9.73 -5.10
C GLN A 56 21.99 8.94 -4.32
N LYS A 57 21.57 8.16 -3.33
CA LYS A 57 22.47 7.30 -2.53
C LYS A 57 22.63 5.87 -3.08
N GLY A 58 21.96 5.53 -4.19
CA GLY A 58 21.98 4.17 -4.73
C GLY A 58 21.27 3.14 -3.84
N LEU A 59 20.30 3.59 -3.03
CA LEU A 59 19.53 2.76 -2.08
C LEU A 59 18.09 2.49 -2.55
N ALA A 60 17.69 3.06 -3.68
CA ALA A 60 16.34 2.89 -4.22
C ALA A 60 16.08 1.44 -4.61
N PHE A 61 14.90 0.94 -4.24
CA PHE A 61 14.37 -0.32 -4.74
C PHE A 61 13.33 -0.02 -5.82
N GLU A 62 13.56 -0.51 -7.05
CA GLU A 62 12.74 -0.18 -8.20
C GLU A 62 12.18 -1.43 -8.89
N ASP A 63 10.85 -1.53 -8.96
CA ASP A 63 10.12 -2.70 -9.47
C ASP A 63 9.06 -2.32 -10.53
N GLY A 64 8.20 -3.28 -10.91
CA GLY A 64 7.08 -3.05 -11.82
C GLY A 64 7.44 -3.03 -13.31
N GLY A 65 8.62 -3.50 -13.68
CA GLY A 65 9.02 -3.76 -15.06
C GLY A 65 8.42 -5.07 -15.61
N PRO A 66 8.32 -5.24 -16.95
CA PRO A 66 7.68 -6.40 -17.57
C PRO A 66 8.31 -7.77 -17.25
N GLN A 67 9.59 -7.78 -16.83
CA GLN A 67 10.34 -8.98 -16.48
C GLN A 67 10.49 -9.17 -14.96
N GLN A 68 9.81 -8.33 -14.17
CA GLN A 68 9.87 -8.37 -12.73
C GLN A 68 8.53 -8.85 -12.18
N ASN A 69 8.58 -9.81 -11.28
CA ASN A 69 7.43 -10.20 -10.50
C ASN A 69 7.70 -10.00 -9.01
N TRP A 70 6.71 -9.50 -8.28
CA TRP A 70 6.84 -9.31 -6.84
C TRP A 70 6.94 -10.67 -6.14
N GLY A 71 7.94 -10.84 -5.27
CA GLY A 71 8.24 -12.12 -4.62
C GLY A 71 9.31 -12.96 -5.32
N ASP A 72 9.64 -12.66 -6.59
CA ASP A 72 10.67 -13.37 -7.35
C ASP A 72 12.07 -12.79 -7.10
N PHE A 73 12.48 -12.76 -5.83
CA PHE A 73 13.71 -12.09 -5.39
C PHE A 73 14.98 -12.90 -5.64
N ARG A 74 14.85 -14.19 -5.97
CA ARG A 74 15.96 -15.13 -6.08
C ARG A 74 16.07 -15.69 -7.49
N ASP A 75 17.29 -16.02 -7.92
CA ASP A 75 17.51 -16.76 -9.17
C ASP A 75 17.25 -18.26 -9.02
N THR A 76 17.48 -19.01 -10.09
CA THR A 76 17.36 -20.47 -10.13
C THR A 76 18.29 -21.20 -9.18
N GLU A 77 19.36 -20.53 -8.71
CA GLU A 77 20.34 -21.05 -7.75
C GLU A 77 20.01 -20.62 -6.32
N GLY A 78 18.90 -19.89 -6.13
CA GLY A 78 18.43 -19.38 -4.85
C GLY A 78 19.17 -18.14 -4.37
N GLN A 79 20.04 -17.51 -5.17
CA GLN A 79 20.74 -16.28 -4.80
C GLN A 79 19.87 -15.05 -5.01
N LEU A 80 20.05 -14.03 -4.17
CA LEU A 80 19.31 -12.77 -4.34
C LEU A 80 19.72 -12.09 -5.65
N ARG A 81 18.74 -11.50 -6.34
CA ARG A 81 18.94 -10.75 -7.58
C ARG A 81 18.71 -9.24 -7.39
N PRO A 82 19.52 -8.53 -6.58
CA PRO A 82 19.27 -7.12 -6.28
C PRO A 82 19.34 -6.23 -7.53
N GLN A 83 20.17 -6.58 -8.51
CA GLN A 83 20.31 -5.82 -9.76
C GLN A 83 19.02 -5.82 -10.59
N SER A 84 18.21 -6.86 -10.45
CA SER A 84 16.90 -6.94 -11.11
C SER A 84 15.90 -5.95 -10.53
N PHE A 85 16.16 -5.29 -9.40
CA PHE A 85 15.25 -4.32 -8.78
C PHE A 85 15.83 -2.90 -8.76
N THR A 86 16.36 -2.51 -9.92
CA THR A 86 16.92 -1.18 -10.21
C THR A 86 16.28 -0.63 -11.48
N GLU A 87 16.46 0.66 -11.76
CA GLU A 87 16.01 1.27 -13.01
C GLU A 87 16.64 0.59 -14.24
N ASP A 88 17.95 0.31 -14.22
CA ASP A 88 18.66 -0.42 -15.27
C ASP A 88 18.19 -1.87 -15.41
N GLY A 89 17.78 -2.49 -14.30
CA GLY A 89 17.13 -3.80 -14.25
C GLY A 89 15.69 -3.82 -14.77
N GLY A 90 15.20 -2.70 -15.30
CA GLY A 90 13.85 -2.56 -15.86
C GLY A 90 12.80 -2.04 -14.87
N GLY A 91 13.19 -1.71 -13.65
CA GLY A 91 12.32 -1.13 -12.63
C GLY A 91 11.78 0.23 -13.05
N ARG A 92 10.48 0.44 -12.86
CA ARG A 92 9.79 1.70 -13.22
C ARG A 92 9.23 2.40 -11.99
N ASN A 93 8.62 1.61 -11.12
CA ASN A 93 8.08 2.07 -9.86
C ASN A 93 9.19 2.13 -8.82
N GLN A 94 9.02 2.97 -7.81
CA GLN A 94 9.93 2.99 -6.66
C GLN A 94 9.17 2.63 -5.39
N ARG A 95 9.75 1.75 -4.58
CA ARG A 95 9.25 1.44 -3.25
C ARG A 95 10.09 2.13 -2.19
N VAL A 96 9.40 2.80 -1.26
CA VAL A 96 10.02 3.49 -0.13
C VAL A 96 9.63 2.75 1.15
N TRP A 97 10.63 2.10 1.74
CA TRP A 97 10.48 1.25 2.92
C TRP A 97 10.51 2.04 4.23
N MET A 98 10.03 1.45 5.33
CA MET A 98 10.24 1.96 6.70
C MET A 98 9.86 3.43 6.90
N LEU A 99 8.70 3.86 6.39
CA LEU A 99 8.28 5.28 6.41
C LEU A 99 8.17 5.86 7.82
N ILE A 100 7.86 5.03 8.81
CA ILE A 100 7.76 5.45 10.22
C ILE A 100 9.03 6.16 10.72
N ASN A 101 10.20 5.77 10.20
CA ASN A 101 11.51 6.33 10.56
C ASN A 101 11.92 7.52 9.68
N LYS A 102 11.09 7.90 8.72
CA LYS A 102 11.46 8.82 7.64
C LYS A 102 10.73 10.16 7.71
N GLY A 103 9.98 10.45 8.76
CA GLY A 103 9.40 11.78 8.95
C GLY A 103 8.14 11.77 9.80
N GLU A 104 7.92 12.88 10.51
CA GLU A 104 6.80 13.03 11.43
C GLU A 104 5.44 12.86 10.76
N ILE A 105 5.28 13.36 9.52
CA ILE A 105 4.03 13.21 8.77
C ILE A 105 3.63 11.74 8.59
N PHE A 106 4.57 10.82 8.38
CA PHE A 106 4.26 9.39 8.25
C PHE A 106 3.72 8.79 9.54
N GLN A 107 4.26 9.21 10.69
CA GLN A 107 3.75 8.82 12.00
C GLN A 107 2.35 9.41 12.22
N ARG A 108 2.19 10.70 11.95
CA ARG A 108 0.91 11.41 12.12
C ARG A 108 -0.23 10.77 11.33
N VAL A 109 -0.01 10.43 10.05
CA VAL A 109 -1.06 9.80 9.24
C VAL A 109 -1.38 8.38 9.71
N LEU A 110 -0.38 7.65 10.20
CA LEU A 110 -0.55 6.29 10.71
C LEU A 110 -1.41 6.24 11.98
N PHE A 111 -1.31 7.26 12.84
CA PHE A 111 -2.05 7.33 14.11
C PHE A 111 -3.36 8.11 14.03
N LYS A 112 -3.87 8.42 12.84
CA LYS A 112 -5.14 9.15 12.71
C LYS A 112 -6.30 8.34 13.33
N PRO A 113 -7.16 8.97 14.16
CA PRO A 113 -8.26 8.27 14.82
C PRO A 113 -9.21 7.54 13.85
N THR A 114 -9.51 8.15 12.69
CA THR A 114 -10.38 7.55 11.67
C THR A 114 -9.83 6.24 11.12
N VAL A 115 -8.52 6.19 10.87
CA VAL A 115 -7.84 4.97 10.41
C VAL A 115 -7.78 3.94 11.54
N ARG A 116 -7.37 4.37 12.74
CA ARG A 116 -7.26 3.51 13.92
C ARG A 116 -8.58 2.81 14.25
N GLN A 117 -9.71 3.51 14.22
CA GLN A 117 -11.03 2.94 14.51
C GLN A 117 -11.42 1.83 13.52
N LEU A 118 -11.17 2.02 12.22
CA LEU A 118 -11.48 0.99 11.22
C LEU A 118 -10.56 -0.23 11.34
N VAL A 119 -9.28 -0.01 11.66
CA VAL A 119 -8.33 -1.12 11.91
C VAL A 119 -8.70 -1.87 13.19
N GLU A 120 -9.06 -1.17 14.26
CA GLU A 120 -9.51 -1.75 15.54
C GLU A 120 -10.80 -2.56 15.37
N HIS A 121 -11.72 -2.12 14.51
CA HIS A 121 -12.91 -2.91 14.18
C HIS A 121 -12.56 -4.27 13.54
N VAL A 122 -11.55 -4.31 12.67
CA VAL A 122 -11.18 -5.54 11.94
C VAL A 122 -10.27 -6.45 12.77
N LEU A 123 -9.28 -5.89 13.48
CA LEU A 123 -8.23 -6.64 14.16
C LEU A 123 -8.39 -6.72 15.69
N GLY A 124 -9.31 -5.95 16.26
CA GLY A 124 -9.45 -5.75 17.70
C GLY A 124 -8.53 -4.65 18.25
N GLU A 125 -8.63 -4.42 19.56
CA GLU A 125 -7.90 -3.34 20.25
C GLU A 125 -6.38 -3.52 20.28
N HIS A 126 -5.90 -4.75 20.10
CA HIS A 126 -4.49 -5.12 20.19
C HIS A 126 -3.98 -5.64 18.86
N TYR A 127 -3.21 -4.81 18.16
CA TYR A 127 -2.54 -5.18 16.92
C TYR A 127 -1.16 -4.52 16.82
N LEU A 128 -0.33 -5.10 15.97
CA LEU A 128 1.01 -4.62 15.68
C LEU A 128 1.07 -4.07 14.26
N LEU A 129 1.89 -3.04 14.07
CA LEU A 129 2.24 -2.56 12.75
C LEU A 129 3.23 -3.54 12.11
N SER A 130 2.80 -4.26 11.06
CA SER A 130 3.68 -5.14 10.29
C SER A 130 4.61 -4.34 9.36
N SER A 131 4.05 -3.42 8.57
CA SER A 131 4.81 -2.59 7.64
C SER A 131 4.12 -1.23 7.42
N HIS A 132 4.92 -0.20 7.14
CA HIS A 132 4.44 1.11 6.69
C HIS A 132 5.37 1.63 5.58
N THR A 133 4.87 1.59 4.35
CA THR A 133 5.65 1.75 3.12
C THR A 133 4.87 2.58 2.10
N ALA A 134 5.55 3.08 1.08
CA ALA A 134 4.91 3.73 -0.05
C ALA A 134 5.40 3.15 -1.38
N ASN A 135 4.51 3.14 -2.36
CA ASN A 135 4.80 2.74 -3.73
C ASN A 135 4.54 3.96 -4.63
N ILE A 136 5.57 4.38 -5.36
CA ILE A 136 5.48 5.45 -6.35
C ILE A 136 5.35 4.78 -7.72
N ALA A 137 4.12 4.69 -8.22
CA ALA A 137 3.85 4.18 -9.56
C ALA A 137 4.20 5.23 -10.62
N LYS A 138 5.05 4.87 -11.59
CA LYS A 138 5.47 5.75 -12.68
C LYS A 138 4.96 5.26 -14.04
N PRO A 139 4.88 6.13 -15.06
CA PRO A 139 4.55 5.71 -16.42
C PRO A 139 5.45 4.55 -16.89
N GLY A 140 4.85 3.57 -17.56
CA GLY A 140 5.53 2.37 -18.03
C GLY A 140 5.59 1.21 -17.03
N GLY A 141 5.12 1.41 -15.79
CA GLY A 141 4.90 0.30 -14.85
C GLY A 141 3.78 -0.63 -15.33
N VAL A 142 3.96 -1.93 -15.10
CA VAL A 142 2.98 -2.96 -15.46
C VAL A 142 1.99 -3.17 -14.32
N SER A 143 0.71 -3.42 -14.66
CA SER A 143 -0.31 -3.77 -13.68
C SER A 143 0.04 -5.09 -13.00
N MET A 144 -0.20 -5.18 -11.68
CA MET A 144 -0.12 -6.46 -10.99
C MET A 144 -1.31 -7.34 -11.37
N ASP A 145 -1.11 -8.65 -11.35
CA ASP A 145 -2.18 -9.63 -11.44
C ASP A 145 -3.11 -9.55 -10.22
N LEU A 146 -4.29 -10.15 -10.30
CA LEU A 146 -5.19 -10.25 -9.15
C LEU A 146 -4.55 -11.08 -8.04
N HIS A 147 -4.46 -10.50 -6.84
CA HIS A 147 -3.82 -11.12 -5.68
C HIS A 147 -4.51 -10.73 -4.37
N THR A 148 -4.07 -11.35 -3.28
CA THR A 148 -4.46 -11.02 -1.90
C THR A 148 -3.21 -10.78 -1.06
N ASP A 149 -3.23 -9.76 -0.22
CA ASP A 149 -2.09 -9.37 0.63
C ASP A 149 -1.93 -10.24 1.89
N GLN A 150 -2.34 -11.50 1.85
CA GLN A 150 -2.36 -12.43 2.98
C GLN A 150 -1.06 -13.20 3.19
N TRP A 151 0.06 -12.69 2.68
CA TRP A 151 1.35 -13.37 2.50
C TRP A 151 1.69 -14.50 3.50
N TRP A 152 1.74 -14.20 4.81
CA TRP A 152 2.09 -15.16 5.89
C TRP A 152 0.89 -15.82 6.55
N MET A 153 -0.31 -15.31 6.27
CA MET A 153 -1.54 -15.83 6.84
C MET A 153 -1.91 -17.12 6.12
N PRO A 154 -2.50 -18.11 6.81
CA PRO A 154 -3.07 -19.28 6.17
C PRO A 154 -4.03 -18.83 5.07
N THR A 155 -4.11 -19.61 3.98
CA THR A 155 -5.10 -19.37 2.93
C THR A 155 -6.51 -19.28 3.54
N PRO A 156 -7.41 -18.44 2.99
CA PRO A 156 -8.78 -18.36 3.48
C PRO A 156 -9.40 -19.75 3.47
N THR A 157 -9.69 -20.26 4.65
CA THR A 157 -10.40 -21.54 4.80
C THR A 157 -11.88 -21.21 4.88
N ARG A 158 -12.70 -21.91 4.09
CA ARG A 158 -14.14 -21.88 4.32
C ARG A 158 -14.39 -22.57 5.66
N ARG A 159 -14.75 -21.80 6.68
CA ARG A 159 -15.29 -22.34 7.93
C ARG A 159 -16.81 -22.32 7.86
#